data_AF-A0A9D7S0S4-F1
#
_entry.id   AF-A0A9D7S0S4-F1
#
_cell.length_a   1.000
_cell.length_b   1.000
_cell.length_c   1.000
_cell.angle_alpha   90.00
_cell.angle_beta   90.00
_cell.angle_gamma   90.00
#
_symmetry.space_group_name_H-M   'P 1'
#
loop_
_entity.id
_entity.type
_entity.pdbx_description
1 polymer ?
#
loop_
_entity_poly.entity_id
_entity_poly.type
_entity_poly.pdbx_seq_one_letter_code
_entity_poly.pdbx_strand_id
1 'polypeptide(L)'
;MKSGLGEIIGKTITDVIVARNDRGDPANQVFLVFDDGTYFEFWGAQFNCNSGVDRGGVAEVVKYLGCWQTAKITDVYPKPPAG
;
A
#
# COMPACT_ATOMS: atom_id res chain seq x y z
N MET A 1 7.51 -18.79 -8.22
CA MET A 1 6.27 -18.02 -8.46
C MET A 1 6.10 -17.06 -7.31
N LYS A 2 5.86 -15.77 -7.61
CA LYS A 2 5.64 -14.70 -6.64
C LYS A 2 4.22 -14.83 -6.10
N SER A 3 4.01 -15.31 -4.88
CA SER A 3 2.69 -15.55 -4.32
C SER A 3 2.21 -14.40 -3.43
N GLY A 4 2.44 -13.14 -3.84
CA GLY A 4 2.08 -11.98 -3.04
C GLY A 4 0.60 -11.94 -2.65
N LEU A 5 -0.29 -12.34 -3.56
CA LEU A 5 -1.72 -12.50 -3.26
C LEU A 5 -2.00 -13.63 -2.26
N GLY A 6 -1.21 -14.70 -2.25
CA GLY A 6 -1.37 -15.78 -1.29
C GLY A 6 -1.04 -15.35 0.15
N GLU A 7 -0.08 -14.44 0.31
CA GLU A 7 0.33 -13.93 1.61
C GLU A 7 -0.70 -13.00 2.25
N ILE A 8 -1.60 -12.39 1.48
CA ILE A 8 -2.63 -11.48 2.01
C ILE A 8 -3.94 -12.19 2.39
N ILE A 9 -4.11 -13.46 2.03
CA ILE A 9 -5.34 -14.21 2.33
C ILE A 9 -5.51 -14.36 3.84
N GLY A 10 -6.68 -13.96 4.34
CA GLY A 10 -7.04 -14.06 5.76
C GLY A 10 -6.54 -12.93 6.64
N LYS A 11 -5.78 -11.97 6.09
CA LYS A 11 -5.38 -10.75 6.83
C LYS A 11 -6.53 -9.75 6.93
N THR A 12 -6.55 -8.96 7.99
CA THR A 12 -7.49 -7.85 8.15
C THR A 12 -6.84 -6.56 7.67
N ILE A 13 -7.47 -5.86 6.72
CA ILE A 13 -7.02 -4.52 6.33
C ILE A 13 -7.38 -3.53 7.46
N THR A 14 -6.38 -2.80 7.96
CA THR A 14 -6.58 -1.68 8.88
C THR A 14 -6.59 -0.35 8.18
N ASP A 15 -5.83 -0.18 7.11
CA ASP A 15 -5.74 1.08 6.39
C ASP A 15 -5.55 0.83 4.90
N VAL A 16 -6.15 1.70 4.08
CA VAL A 16 -5.84 1.81 2.66
C VAL A 16 -5.23 3.17 2.40
N ILE A 17 -4.02 3.21 1.87
CA ILE A 17 -3.32 4.46 1.53
C ILE A 17 -3.26 4.55 0.01
N VAL A 18 -3.73 5.66 -0.53
CA VAL A 18 -3.69 5.94 -1.97
C VAL A 18 -2.65 7.03 -2.20
N ALA A 19 -1.75 6.78 -3.15
CA ALA A 19 -0.75 7.73 -3.58
C ALA A 19 -0.73 7.88 -5.09
N ARG A 20 -0.39 9.09 -5.53
CA ARG A 20 -0.28 9.45 -6.94
C ARG A 20 1.09 10.06 -7.21
N ASN A 21 1.69 9.67 -8.33
CA ASN A 21 2.92 10.25 -8.84
C ASN A 21 2.65 10.90 -10.20
N ASP A 22 2.51 12.22 -10.22
CA ASP A 22 2.14 12.95 -11.45
C ASP A 22 3.28 13.05 -12.49
N ARG A 23 4.51 12.67 -12.11
CA ARG A 23 5.72 12.86 -12.93
C ARG A 23 6.55 11.58 -13.11
N GLY A 24 6.08 10.44 -12.64
CA GLY A 24 6.82 9.18 -12.68
C GLY A 24 5.93 7.95 -12.62
N ASP A 25 6.54 6.80 -12.89
CA ASP A 25 5.93 5.48 -12.74
C ASP A 25 6.38 4.87 -11.40
N PRO A 26 5.49 4.30 -10.57
CA PRO A 26 4.05 4.14 -10.80
C PRO A 26 3.22 5.41 -10.59
N ALA A 27 2.34 5.72 -11.56
CA ALA A 27 1.48 6.90 -11.52
C ALA A 27 0.38 6.82 -10.42
N ASN A 28 -0.16 5.62 -10.18
CA ASN A 28 -1.14 5.36 -9.13
C ASN A 28 -0.64 4.19 -8.29
N GLN A 29 -0.66 4.33 -6.97
CA GLN A 29 -0.24 3.31 -6.00
C GLN A 29 -1.31 3.18 -4.92
N VAL A 30 -1.57 1.95 -4.51
CA VAL A 30 -2.46 1.63 -3.39
C VAL A 30 -1.73 0.68 -2.47
N PHE A 31 -1.70 1.03 -1.20
CA PHE A 31 -1.14 0.21 -0.14
C PHE A 31 -2.26 -0.30 0.76
N LEU A 32 -2.34 -1.62 0.89
CA LEU A 32 -3.16 -2.29 1.90
C LEU A 32 -2.30 -2.49 3.13
N VAL A 33 -2.66 -1.89 4.26
CA VAL A 33 -2.00 -2.10 5.55
C VAL A 33 -2.83 -3.07 6.37
N PHE A 34 -2.16 -4.03 7.00
CA PHE A 34 -2.80 -5.11 7.75
C PHE A 34 -2.58 -4.99 9.27
N ASP A 35 -3.47 -5.63 10.02
CA ASP A 35 -3.47 -5.66 11.49
C ASP A 35 -2.24 -6.34 12.11
N ASP A 36 -1.54 -7.17 11.35
CA ASP A 36 -0.27 -7.79 11.75
C ASP A 36 0.97 -6.93 11.47
N GLY A 37 0.78 -5.67 11.08
CA GLY A 37 1.85 -4.71 10.82
C GLY A 37 2.56 -4.90 9.48
N THR A 38 2.00 -5.71 8.58
CA THR A 38 2.47 -5.83 7.20
C THR A 38 1.71 -4.92 6.24
N TYR A 39 2.25 -4.68 5.06
CA TYR A 39 1.55 -3.97 3.98
C TYR A 39 1.82 -4.59 2.60
N PHE A 40 0.91 -4.35 1.67
CA PHE A 40 0.99 -4.83 0.29
C PHE A 40 0.71 -3.70 -0.69
N GLU A 41 1.54 -3.58 -1.73
CA GLU A 41 1.39 -2.56 -2.76
C GLU A 41 0.85 -3.15 -4.06
N PHE A 42 -0.11 -2.46 -4.68
CA PHE A 42 -0.42 -2.61 -6.09
C PHE A 42 -0.49 -1.25 -6.79
N TRP A 43 -0.14 -1.21 -8.06
CA TRP A 43 0.11 0.03 -8.78
C TRP A 43 -0.10 -0.06 -10.29
N GLY A 44 -0.03 1.10 -10.94
CA GLY A 44 0.08 1.26 -12.39
C GLY A 44 -1.26 1.50 -13.10
N ALA A 45 -1.19 1.72 -14.42
CA ALA A 45 -2.38 1.79 -15.28
C ALA A 45 -2.98 0.40 -15.57
N GLN A 46 -2.13 -0.63 -15.52
CA GLN A 46 -2.52 -2.03 -15.44
C GLN A 46 -2.18 -2.55 -14.05
N PHE A 47 -2.92 -3.54 -13.57
CA PHE A 47 -2.71 -4.10 -12.23
C PHE A 47 -1.31 -4.76 -12.14
N ASN A 48 -0.42 -4.14 -11.39
CA ASN A 48 0.86 -4.69 -10.94
C ASN A 48 0.88 -4.74 -9.41
N CYS A 49 1.65 -5.64 -8.82
CA CYS A 49 1.75 -5.73 -7.38
C CYS A 49 3.08 -6.32 -6.90
N ASN A 50 3.37 -6.13 -5.61
CA ASN A 50 4.57 -6.68 -4.97
C ASN A 50 4.53 -8.22 -4.95
N SER A 51 5.72 -8.82 -4.89
CA SER A 51 5.85 -10.28 -4.87
C SER A 51 5.44 -10.95 -3.55
N GLY A 52 5.16 -10.15 -2.52
CA GLY A 52 4.93 -10.53 -1.13
C GLY A 52 4.42 -9.33 -0.34
N VAL A 53 4.39 -9.46 0.99
CA VAL A 53 4.11 -8.34 1.90
C VAL A 53 5.40 -7.77 2.50
N ASP A 54 5.41 -6.46 2.74
CA ASP A 54 6.47 -5.75 3.46
C ASP A 54 6.04 -5.50 4.92
N ARG A 55 6.97 -5.08 5.79
CA ARG A 55 6.71 -4.81 7.22
C ARG A 55 6.79 -3.33 7.52
N GLY A 56 6.00 -2.88 8.50
CA GLY A 56 6.12 -1.54 9.09
C GLY A 56 4.84 -0.68 9.06
N GLY A 57 3.75 -1.23 8.52
CA GLY A 57 2.43 -0.58 8.49
C GLY A 57 2.41 0.81 7.85
N VAL A 58 1.48 1.66 8.31
CA VAL A 58 1.26 3.02 7.78
C VAL A 58 2.53 3.86 7.79
N ALA A 59 3.31 3.81 8.88
CA ALA A 59 4.51 4.65 9.04
C ALA A 59 5.57 4.35 7.97
N GLU A 60 5.80 3.07 7.67
CA GLU A 60 6.77 2.69 6.64
C GLU A 60 6.26 3.00 5.23
N VAL A 61 4.94 2.90 4.97
CA VAL A 61 4.35 3.35 3.70
C VAL A 61 4.56 4.85 3.49
N VAL A 62 4.28 5.67 4.51
CA VAL A 62 4.48 7.13 4.44
C VAL A 62 5.94 7.48 4.21
N LYS A 63 6.85 6.82 4.92
CA LYS A 63 8.30 7.00 4.76
C LYS A 63 8.76 6.58 3.36
N TYR A 64 8.31 5.44 2.86
CA TYR A 64 8.61 4.95 1.52
C TYR A 64 8.20 5.97 0.48
N LEU A 65 6.95 6.46 0.53
CA LEU A 65 6.44 7.49 -0.39
C LEU A 65 7.21 8.81 -0.27
N GLY A 66 7.65 9.18 0.94
CA GLY A 66 8.48 10.36 1.18
C GLY A 66 9.86 10.33 0.51
N CYS A 67 10.38 9.15 0.13
CA CYS A 67 11.62 9.04 -0.64
C CYS A 67 11.46 9.50 -2.10
N TRP A 68 10.22 9.64 -2.60
CA TRP A 68 9.93 10.01 -3.98
C TRP A 68 9.44 11.46 -4.03
N GLN A 69 10.26 12.37 -4.57
CA GLN A 69 9.92 13.81 -4.65
C GLN A 69 8.58 14.13 -5.32
N THR A 70 8.06 13.21 -6.14
CA THR A 70 6.88 13.42 -6.96
C THR A 70 5.68 12.57 -6.54
N ALA A 71 5.85 11.65 -5.58
CA ALA A 71 4.74 10.89 -5.04
C ALA A 71 4.03 11.70 -3.95
N LYS A 72 2.70 11.68 -3.95
CA LYS A 72 1.87 12.33 -2.94
C LYS A 72 0.80 11.38 -2.49
N ILE A 73 0.65 11.24 -1.18
CA ILE A 73 -0.54 10.60 -0.59
C ILE A 73 -1.74 11.49 -0.90
N THR A 74 -2.75 10.93 -1.55
CA THR A 74 -4.00 11.65 -1.84
C THR A 74 -5.06 11.34 -0.80
N ASP A 75 -5.12 10.10 -0.34
CA ASP A 75 -6.16 9.63 0.55
C ASP A 75 -5.63 8.56 1.53
N VAL A 76 -6.21 8.54 2.73
CA VAL A 76 -6.00 7.50 3.74
C VAL A 76 -7.35 7.08 4.28
N TYR A 77 -7.67 5.79 4.17
CA TYR A 77 -8.92 5.19 4.63
C TYR A 77 -8.63 4.26 5.81
N PRO A 78 -8.74 4.73 7.06
CA PRO A 78 -8.55 3.88 8.23
C PRO A 78 -9.77 2.97 8.46
N LYS A 79 -9.54 1.87 9.19
CA LYS A 79 -10.59 0.98 9.66
C LYS A 79 -11.55 1.80 10.53
N PRO A 80 -12.86 1.72 10.27
CA PRO A 80 -13.84 2.38 11.12
C PRO A 80 -13.69 1.88 12.57
N PRO A 81 -13.85 2.75 13.58
CA PRO A 81 -13.91 2.30 14.96
C PRO A 81 -14.99 1.22 15.10
N ALA A 82 -14.71 0.20 15.92
CA ALA A 82 -15.72 -0.81 16.24
C ALA A 82 -16.90 -0.10 16.91
N GLY A 83 -18.09 -0.24 16.29
CA GLY A 83 -19.35 0.28 16.82
C GLY A 83 -19.83 -0.50 18.03
#